data_AF-A0A7W0RUM9-F1
#
_entry.id   AF-A0A7W0RUM9-F1
#
_cell.length_a   1.000
_cell.length_b   1.000
_cell.length_c   1.000
_cell.angle_alpha   90.00
_cell.angle_beta   90.00
_cell.angle_gamma   90.00
#
_symmetry.space_group_name_H-M   'P 1'
#
loop_
_entity.id
_entity.type
_entity.pdbx_description
1 polymer ?
#
loop_
_entity_poly.entity_id
_entity_poly.type
_entity_poly.pdbx_seq_one_letter_code
_entity_poly.pdbx_strand_id
1 'polypeptide(L)' 'QTIEGHLADCILAGRPFDLSRYVSDADRQLIETAIDRLGHDRLKPLRDALPRHVTYGMIRFVIAARQRAADQDQLR' A
#
# COMPACT_ATOMS: atom_id res chain seq x y z
N GLN A 1 -13.43 -3.74 -11.77
CA GLN A 1 -12.99 -2.48 -11.15
C GLN A 1 -11.54 -2.69 -10.76
N THR A 2 -10.63 -2.12 -11.54
CA THR A 2 -9.18 -2.26 -11.38
C THR A 2 -8.72 -1.53 -10.12
N ILE A 3 -7.58 -1.97 -9.56
CA ILE A 3 -6.92 -1.32 -8.42
C ILE A 3 -6.68 0.17 -8.68
N GLU A 4 -6.53 0.54 -9.96
CA GLU A 4 -6.46 1.91 -10.46
C GLU A 4 -7.64 2.80 -10.01
N GLY A 5 -8.88 2.28 -10.02
CA GLY A 5 -10.06 3.07 -9.63
C GLY A 5 -10.07 3.43 -8.15
N HIS A 6 -9.63 2.50 -7.28
CA HIS A 6 -9.48 2.78 -5.85
C HIS A 6 -8.26 3.64 -5.54
N LEU A 7 -7.19 3.54 -6.35
CA LEU A 7 -6.02 4.41 -6.24
C LEU A 7 -6.39 5.86 -6.58
N ALA A 8 -7.21 6.08 -7.61
CA ALA A 8 -7.71 7.38 -7.99
C ALA A 8 -8.51 8.05 -6.85
N ASP A 9 -9.39 7.30 -6.17
CA ASP A 9 -10.13 7.79 -5.00
C ASP A 9 -9.19 8.16 -3.83
N CYS A 10 -8.11 7.40 -3.63
CA CYS A 10 -7.11 7.70 -2.61
C CYS A 10 -6.29 8.96 -2.94
N ILE A 11 -6.01 9.23 -4.22
CA ILE A 11 -5.34 10.46 -4.67
C ILE A 11 -6.27 11.67 -4.46
N LEU A 12 -7.54 11.55 -4.81
CA LEU A 12 -8.55 12.61 -4.67
C LEU A 12 -8.81 13.00 -3.22
N ALA A 13 -8.55 12.11 -2.25
CA ALA A 13 -8.85 12.37 -0.85
C ALA A 13 -7.89 13.37 -0.17
N GLY A 14 -6.73 13.68 -0.75
CA GLY A 14 -5.86 14.84 -0.39
C GLY A 14 -5.40 15.00 1.07
N ARG A 15 -5.82 14.12 2.00
CA ARG A 15 -5.53 14.25 3.42
C ARG A 15 -4.19 13.60 3.78
N PRO A 16 -3.45 14.18 4.75
CA PRO A 16 -2.27 13.53 5.31
C PRO A 16 -2.69 12.20 5.95
N PHE A 17 -2.24 11.09 5.35
CA PHE A 17 -2.44 9.76 5.87
C PHE A 17 -1.19 9.36 6.66
N ASP A 18 -1.27 9.39 8.00
CA ASP A 18 -0.19 8.97 8.90
C ASP A 18 -0.09 7.45 8.91
N LEU A 19 0.66 6.88 7.96
CA LEU A 19 0.78 5.43 7.82
C LEU A 19 1.42 4.76 9.04
N SER A 20 2.32 5.45 9.72
CA SER A 20 3.02 4.98 10.94
C SER A 20 2.09 4.70 12.12
N ARG A 21 0.87 5.28 12.13
CA ARG A 21 -0.15 4.99 13.15
C ARG A 21 -0.88 3.67 12.91
N TYR A 22 -0.85 3.16 11.68
CA TYR A 22 -1.60 1.97 11.25
C TYR A 22 -0.70 0.79 10.94
N VAL A 23 0.53 1.04 10.52
CA VAL A 23 1.50 0.03 10.10
C VAL A 23 2.84 0.37 10.74
N SER A 24 3.40 -0.58 11.48
CA SER A 24 4.75 -0.43 12.03
C SER A 24 5.78 -0.40 10.89
N ASP A 25 6.96 0.18 11.09
CA ASP A 25 8.00 0.20 10.06
C ASP A 25 8.42 -1.22 9.64
N ALA A 26 8.43 -2.17 10.58
CA ALA A 26 8.71 -3.58 10.30
C ALA A 26 7.65 -4.20 9.38
N ASP A 27 6.37 -4.01 9.69
CA ASP A 27 5.27 -4.53 8.85
C ASP A 27 5.25 -3.85 7.50
N ARG A 28 5.52 -2.54 7.47
CA ARG A 28 5.61 -1.77 6.22
C ARG A 28 6.68 -2.35 5.32
N GLN A 29 7.89 -2.59 5.83
CA GLN A 29 8.97 -3.20 5.05
C GLN A 29 8.61 -4.60 4.54
N LEU A 30 7.94 -5.42 5.35
CA LEU A 30 7.46 -6.74 4.94
C LEU A 30 6.46 -6.63 3.78
N ILE A 31 5.50 -5.71 3.88
CA ILE A 31 4.49 -5.48 2.85
C ILE A 31 5.14 -4.93 1.59
N GLU A 32 6.03 -3.94 1.69
CA GLU A 32 6.76 -3.37 0.54
C GLU A 32 7.55 -4.46 -0.19
N THR A 33 8.28 -5.31 0.54
CA THR A 33 9.02 -6.44 -0.03
C THR A 33 8.09 -7.43 -0.73
N ALA A 34 6.92 -7.71 -0.14
CA ALA A 34 5.95 -8.62 -0.73
C ALA A 34 5.35 -8.03 -2.02
N ILE A 35 5.10 -6.72 -2.06
CA ILE A 35 4.64 -5.99 -3.25
C ILE A 35 5.71 -6.05 -4.36
N ASP A 36 6.98 -5.86 -4.03
CA ASP A 36 8.07 -5.94 -5.01
C ASP A 36 8.22 -7.33 -5.61
N ARG A 37 7.96 -8.38 -4.83
CA ARG A 37 8.10 -9.78 -5.28
C ARG A 37 6.89 -10.29 -6.05
N LEU A 38 5.68 -9.96 -5.60
CA LEU A 38 4.43 -10.55 -6.10
C LEU A 38 3.62 -9.59 -6.97
N GLY A 39 3.98 -8.32 -7.00
CA GLY A 39 3.13 -7.26 -7.53
C GLY A 39 1.96 -6.94 -6.59
N HIS A 40 1.22 -5.89 -6.94
CA HIS A 40 0.05 -5.47 -6.18
C HIS A 40 -1.28 -5.83 -6.86
N ASP A 41 -1.26 -6.55 -7.99
CA ASP A 41 -2.44 -6.94 -8.77
C ASP A 41 -3.45 -7.81 -7.99
N ARG A 42 -2.96 -8.59 -7.01
CA ARG A 42 -3.80 -9.51 -6.23
C ARG A 42 -3.48 -9.43 -4.74
N LEU A 43 -4.47 -9.01 -3.95
CA LEU A 43 -4.33 -8.92 -2.49
C LEU A 43 -4.21 -10.28 -1.79
N LYS A 44 -4.79 -11.35 -2.35
CA LYS A 44 -4.78 -12.68 -1.72
C LYS A 44 -3.37 -13.28 -1.62
N PRO A 45 -2.57 -13.37 -2.71
CA PRO A 45 -1.16 -13.78 -2.62
C PRO A 45 -0.33 -12.93 -1.67
N LEU A 46 -0.52 -11.61 -1.67
CA LEU A 46 0.15 -10.68 -0.76
C LEU A 46 -0.11 -11.03 0.70
N ARG A 47 -1.39 -11.15 1.09
CA ARG A 47 -1.76 -11.54 2.46
C ARG A 47 -1.17 -12.91 2.82
N ASP A 48 -1.24 -13.87 1.90
CA ASP A 48 -0.78 -15.24 2.18
C ASP A 48 0.75 -15.31 2.36
N ALA A 49 1.50 -14.37 1.77
CA ALA A 49 2.94 -14.22 1.97
C ALA A 49 3.33 -13.43 3.23
N LEU A 50 2.36 -12.77 3.87
CA LEU A 50 2.57 -11.92 5.03
C LEU A 50 2.17 -12.63 6.34
N PRO A 51 2.71 -12.18 7.48
CA PRO A 51 2.30 -12.69 8.78
C PRO A 51 0.80 -12.51 9.03
N ARG A 52 0.19 -13.41 9.84
CA ARG A 52 -1.25 -13.39 10.14
C ARG A 52 -1.74 -12.12 10.83
N HIS A 53 -0.86 -11.39 11.52
CA HIS A 53 -1.21 -10.11 12.16
C HIS A 53 -1.36 -8.97 11.15
N VAL A 54 -0.80 -9.12 9.94
CA VAL A 54 -0.94 -8.14 8.88
C VAL A 54 -2.31 -8.27 8.24
N THR A 55 -3.11 -7.22 8.36
CA THR A 55 -4.46 -7.18 7.79
C THR A 55 -4.46 -6.64 6.37
N TYR A 56 -5.52 -6.95 5.61
CA TYR A 56 -5.74 -6.36 4.29
C TYR A 56 -5.75 -4.82 4.31
N GLY A 57 -6.18 -4.20 5.41
CA GLY A 57 -6.14 -2.75 5.58
C GLY A 57 -4.71 -2.21 5.53
N MET A 58 -3.81 -2.83 6.31
CA MET A 58 -2.39 -2.47 6.34
C MET A 58 -1.75 -2.57 4.95
N ILE A 59 -2.05 -3.65 4.22
CA ILE A 59 -1.56 -3.87 2.85
C ILE A 59 -2.03 -2.74 1.92
N ARG A 60 -3.33 -2.41 1.96
CA ARG A 60 -3.91 -1.34 1.14
C ARG A 60 -3.31 0.02 1.47
N PHE A 61 -3.04 0.30 2.75
CA PHE A 61 -2.39 1.54 3.17
C PHE A 61 -0.98 1.67 2.58
N VAL A 62 -0.16 0.62 2.68
CA VAL A 62 1.20 0.64 2.14
C VAL A 62 1.19 0.84 0.63
N ILE A 63 0.31 0.13 -0.09
CA ILE A 63 0.15 0.31 -1.55
C ILE A 63 -0.21 1.77 -1.88
N ALA A 64 -1.19 2.35 -1.18
CA ALA A 64 -1.62 3.72 -1.40
C ALA A 64 -0.50 4.75 -1.13
N ALA A 65 0.27 4.56 -0.05
CA ALA A 65 1.40 5.44 0.24
C ALA A 65 2.52 5.30 -0.80
N ARG A 66 2.77 4.09 -1.30
CA ARG A 66 3.76 3.84 -2.36
C ARG A 66 3.38 4.54 -3.65
N GLN A 67 2.10 4.49 -4.01
CA GLN A 67 1.61 5.16 -5.20
C GLN A 67 1.69 6.68 -5.07
N ARG A 68 1.39 7.23 -3.88
CA ARG A 68 1.55 8.66 -3.61
C ARG A 68 3.01 9.11 -3.73
N ALA A 69 3.97 8.33 -3.23
CA ALA A 69 5.38 8.65 -3.36
C ALA A 69 5.84 8.71 -4.82
N ALA A 70 5.36 7.79 -5.67
CA ALA A 70 5.65 7.80 -7.11
C ALA A 70 5.04 9.02 -7.83
N ASP A 71 3.82 9.43 -7.46
CA ASP A 71 3.14 10.60 -8.04
C ASP A 71 3.83 11.92 -7.65
N GLN A 72 4.34 12.02 -6.42
CA GLN A 72 5.08 13.20 -5.94
C GLN A 72 6.48 13.36 -6.58
N ASP A 73 7.10 12.26 -7.03
CA ASP A 73 8.41 12.27 -7.69
C ASP A 73 8.34 12.84 -9.12
N GLN A 74 7.20 12.68 -9.79
CA GLN A 74 6.99 13.19 -11.16
C GLN A 74 6.75 14.71 -11.24
N LEU A 75 6.59 15.39 -10.09
CA LEU A 75 6.39 16.84 -10.01
C LEU A 75 7.65 17.63 -9.61
N ARG A 76 8.83 16.99 -9.58
CA ARG A 76 10.12 17.66 -9.28
C ARG A 76 10.98 17.88 -10.51
#